data_AF-A0A7I8CAF4-F1
#
_entry.id   AF-A0A7I8CAF4-F1
#
_cell.length_a   1.000
_cell.length_b   1.000
_cell.length_c   1.000
_cell.angle_alpha   90.00
_cell.angle_beta   90.00
_cell.angle_gamma   90.00
#
_symmetry.space_group_name_H-M   'P 1'
#
loop_
_entity.id
_entity.type
_entity.pdbx_description
1 polymer ?
#
loop_
_entity_poly.entity_id
_entity_poly.type
_entity_poly.pdbx_seq_one_letter_code
_entity_poly.pdbx_strand_id
1 'polypeptide(L)'
;MADMQSPTDPIFYLHHANVDRLWDAWSQQPQTTLPSPSNSYWSGSFTYAKGLTILKSKTYMPSLLNYRYASATVPTSLPPTAQQGRIIRVQAQLGPIHGRPALAGFSKTSERAIDSGRRSLGGVANMSLNEKSVSAQLQLSSSASAALQDTLKGRSAAAALQQGSNAAPATTYRSVDVVLDSVTVTELGRKGGYFYNVYLNLPEQGDVDGVSQKHFLGTLGPFEISAAMHHAESAHSQAPVLVFPATELLQRLGAGASGVVVSLVRVDGQSAPKGSAISVGELRIELSTSAP
;
A
#
# COMPACT_ATOMS: atom_id res chain seq x y z
N MET A 1 2.41 1.26 19.26
CA MET A 1 3.26 0.35 18.46
C MET A 1 3.63 1.06 17.17
N ALA A 2 4.56 2.02 17.24
CA ALA A 2 5.03 2.75 16.05
C ALA A 2 6.22 2.04 15.37
N ASP A 3 6.80 1.06 16.06
CA ASP A 3 7.86 0.16 15.64
C ASP A 3 7.44 -1.31 15.83
N MET A 4 8.25 -2.24 15.32
CA MET A 4 7.99 -3.69 15.40
C MET A 4 8.43 -4.30 16.75
N GLN A 5 8.64 -3.51 17.81
CA GLN A 5 9.18 -3.97 19.12
C GLN A 5 8.14 -4.67 20.03
N SER A 6 6.99 -5.07 19.50
CA SER A 6 5.97 -5.73 20.30
C SER A 6 6.17 -7.24 20.29
N PRO A 7 6.53 -7.83 21.45
CA PRO A 7 5.47 -8.41 22.28
C PRO A 7 5.61 -8.14 23.79
N THR A 8 6.26 -7.05 24.19
CA THR A 8 6.50 -6.76 25.63
C THR A 8 5.23 -6.39 26.42
N ASP A 9 4.14 -6.02 25.73
CA ASP A 9 2.83 -5.76 26.32
C ASP A 9 1.84 -6.90 25.99
N PRO A 10 1.22 -7.57 26.98
CA PRO A 10 0.23 -8.63 26.74
C PRO A 10 -0.93 -8.24 25.81
N ILE A 11 -1.30 -6.95 25.74
CA ILE A 11 -2.36 -6.48 24.83
C ILE A 11 -2.02 -6.75 23.36
N PHE A 12 -0.74 -6.88 23.03
CA PHE A 12 -0.25 -7.28 21.72
C PHE A 12 -0.91 -8.57 21.23
N TYR A 13 -0.95 -9.59 22.10
CA TYR A 13 -1.49 -10.89 21.73
C TYR A 13 -3.00 -10.82 21.50
N LEU A 14 -3.72 -10.03 22.28
CA LEU A 14 -5.15 -9.81 22.08
C LEU A 14 -5.44 -9.02 20.80
N HIS A 15 -4.62 -8.01 20.50
CA HIS A 15 -4.68 -7.29 19.23
C HIS A 15 -4.46 -8.23 18.04
N HIS A 16 -3.40 -9.06 18.08
CA HIS A 16 -3.09 -10.01 17.02
C HIS A 16 -4.10 -11.15 16.90
N ALA A 17 -4.75 -11.57 18.00
CA ALA A 17 -5.88 -12.48 17.92
C ALA A 17 -7.05 -11.87 17.13
N ASN A 18 -7.31 -10.57 17.25
CA ASN A 18 -8.30 -9.92 16.42
C ASN A 18 -7.85 -9.76 14.96
N VAL A 19 -6.55 -9.57 14.70
CA VAL A 19 -6.01 -9.58 13.32
C VAL A 19 -6.21 -10.94 12.67
N ASP A 20 -5.89 -12.03 13.37
CA ASP A 20 -6.11 -13.40 12.91
C ASP A 20 -7.61 -13.72 12.72
N ARG A 21 -8.47 -13.20 13.61
CA ARG A 21 -9.93 -13.25 13.42
C ARG A 21 -10.38 -12.54 12.14
N LEU A 22 -9.80 -11.37 11.83
CA LEU A 22 -10.15 -10.63 10.61
C LEU A 22 -9.74 -11.38 9.35
N TRP A 23 -8.59 -12.07 9.38
CA TRP A 23 -8.23 -13.03 8.33
C TRP A 23 -9.30 -14.10 8.19
N ASP A 24 -9.69 -14.78 9.28
CA ASP A 24 -10.69 -15.86 9.23
C ASP A 24 -12.01 -15.35 8.61
N ALA A 25 -12.50 -14.21 9.10
CA ALA A 25 -13.70 -13.54 8.59
C ALA A 25 -13.60 -13.18 7.09
N TRP A 26 -12.46 -12.62 6.67
CA TRP A 26 -12.20 -12.23 5.28
C TRP A 26 -12.09 -13.45 4.36
N SER A 27 -11.41 -14.51 4.80
CA SER A 27 -11.20 -15.75 4.03
C SER A 27 -12.50 -16.48 3.67
N GLN A 28 -13.56 -16.26 4.46
CA GLN A 28 -14.89 -16.83 4.26
C GLN A 28 -15.79 -15.97 3.34
N GLN A 29 -15.34 -14.81 2.87
CA GLN A 29 -16.16 -13.95 2.01
C GLN A 29 -16.20 -14.48 0.56
N PRO A 30 -17.35 -14.42 -0.15
CA PRO A 30 -17.48 -14.95 -1.51
C PRO A 30 -16.51 -14.34 -2.53
N GLN A 31 -16.16 -13.07 -2.35
CA GLN A 31 -15.26 -12.33 -3.24
C GLN A 31 -13.76 -12.55 -2.94
N THR A 32 -13.44 -13.24 -1.85
CA THR A 32 -12.04 -13.44 -1.43
C THR A 32 -11.37 -14.52 -2.27
N THR A 33 -10.18 -14.21 -2.78
CA THR A 33 -9.32 -15.18 -3.47
C THR A 33 -8.15 -15.53 -2.57
N LEU A 34 -8.12 -16.76 -2.08
CA LEU A 34 -6.98 -17.31 -1.34
C LEU A 34 -6.05 -18.06 -2.30
N PRO A 35 -4.73 -18.07 -2.06
CA PRO A 35 -3.86 -19.04 -2.71
C PRO A 35 -4.39 -20.45 -2.45
N SER A 36 -4.39 -21.31 -3.49
CA SER A 36 -4.74 -22.73 -3.34
C SER A 36 -4.01 -23.35 -2.14
N PRO A 37 -4.64 -24.25 -1.36
CA PRO A 37 -3.95 -25.00 -0.30
C PRO A 37 -2.70 -25.76 -0.80
N SER A 38 -2.64 -26.09 -2.10
CA SER A 38 -1.49 -26.72 -2.74
C SER A 38 -0.41 -25.73 -3.22
N ASN A 39 -0.61 -24.43 -3.06
CA ASN A 39 0.35 -23.41 -3.47
C ASN A 39 1.64 -23.53 -2.64
N SER A 40 2.80 -23.39 -3.30
CA SER A 40 4.12 -23.48 -2.67
C SER A 40 4.35 -22.46 -1.55
N TYR A 41 3.58 -21.36 -1.52
CA TYR A 41 3.52 -20.42 -0.40
C TYR A 41 3.27 -21.13 0.96
N TRP A 42 2.44 -22.17 0.97
CA TRP A 42 2.07 -22.94 2.17
C TRP A 42 3.06 -24.07 2.52
N SER A 43 4.14 -24.20 1.76
CA SER A 43 5.16 -25.23 1.98
C SER A 43 6.12 -24.87 3.13
N GLY A 44 6.68 -25.90 3.77
CA GLY A 44 7.65 -25.75 4.86
C GLY A 44 7.02 -25.53 6.23
N SER A 45 7.82 -25.01 7.16
CA SER A 45 7.43 -24.86 8.57
C SER A 45 7.75 -23.46 9.10
N PHE A 46 6.97 -23.00 10.08
CA PHE A 46 7.42 -21.97 11.00
C PHE A 46 8.14 -22.63 12.17
N THR A 47 9.22 -21.99 12.64
CA THR A 47 9.97 -22.41 13.83
C THR A 47 9.82 -21.31 14.88
N TYR A 48 9.13 -21.62 15.99
CA TYR A 48 8.89 -20.65 17.06
C TYR A 48 9.96 -20.73 18.16
N ALA A 49 10.43 -21.94 18.44
CA ALA A 49 11.51 -22.20 19.38
C ALA A 49 12.22 -23.51 19.01
N LYS A 50 13.34 -23.81 19.67
CA LYS A 50 14.03 -25.10 19.50
C LYS A 50 13.07 -26.25 19.80
N GLY A 51 12.83 -27.11 18.81
CA GLY A 51 11.91 -28.25 18.93
C GLY A 51 10.42 -27.88 18.83
N LEU A 52 10.06 -26.62 18.61
CA LEU A 52 8.68 -26.16 18.45
C LEU A 52 8.48 -25.60 17.03
N THR A 53 7.93 -26.44 16.16
CA THR A 53 7.65 -26.09 14.76
C THR A 53 6.20 -26.39 14.40
N ILE A 54 5.71 -25.70 13.38
CA ILE A 54 4.42 -26.00 12.78
C ILE A 54 4.54 -25.97 11.26
N LEU A 55 3.85 -26.88 10.57
CA LEU A 55 3.74 -26.82 9.12
C LEU A 55 2.94 -25.56 8.74
N LYS A 56 3.44 -24.79 7.77
CA LYS A 56 2.73 -23.59 7.29
C LYS A 56 1.35 -23.93 6.75
N SER A 57 1.18 -25.09 6.13
CA SER A 57 -0.12 -25.57 5.65
C SER A 57 -1.18 -25.71 6.74
N LYS A 58 -0.80 -25.89 8.01
CA LYS A 58 -1.73 -25.92 9.14
C LYS A 58 -2.29 -24.54 9.48
N THR A 59 -1.65 -23.46 9.05
CA THR A 59 -2.11 -22.08 9.31
C THR A 59 -3.04 -21.56 8.21
N TYR A 60 -3.53 -22.43 7.32
CA TYR A 60 -4.44 -22.04 6.24
C TYR A 60 -5.80 -21.56 6.75
N MET A 61 -6.31 -22.20 7.81
CA MET A 61 -7.54 -21.80 8.51
C MET A 61 -7.51 -22.25 9.98
N PRO A 62 -8.15 -21.53 10.92
CA PRO A 62 -8.12 -21.83 12.35
C PRO A 62 -8.48 -23.27 12.73
N SER A 63 -9.41 -23.89 12.01
CA SER A 63 -9.90 -25.25 12.30
C SER A 63 -8.82 -26.32 12.15
N LEU A 64 -7.81 -26.11 11.29
CA LEU A 64 -6.67 -27.02 11.15
C LEU A 64 -5.73 -27.03 12.37
N LEU A 65 -5.88 -26.01 13.23
CA LEU A 65 -5.18 -25.82 14.50
C LEU A 65 -6.09 -26.09 15.71
N ASN A 66 -7.28 -26.62 15.48
CA ASN A 66 -8.28 -26.95 16.51
C ASN A 66 -8.77 -25.74 17.34
N TYR A 67 -8.83 -24.56 16.74
CA TYR A 67 -9.52 -23.41 17.34
C TYR A 67 -10.50 -22.76 16.35
N ARG A 68 -11.35 -21.89 16.89
CA ARG A 68 -12.27 -21.05 16.11
C ARG A 68 -12.53 -19.75 16.84
N TYR A 69 -12.93 -18.73 16.10
CA TYR A 69 -13.46 -17.50 16.69
C TYR A 69 -14.96 -17.64 17.00
N ALA A 70 -15.41 -16.94 18.03
CA ALA A 70 -16.83 -16.92 18.39
C ALA A 70 -17.72 -16.26 17.31
N SER A 71 -17.15 -15.37 16.49
CA SER A 71 -17.81 -14.72 15.37
C SER A 71 -16.81 -14.42 14.26
N ALA A 72 -17.17 -14.78 13.02
CA ALA A 72 -16.46 -14.43 11.79
C ALA A 72 -17.15 -13.29 11.03
N THR A 73 -18.02 -12.51 11.69
CA THR A 73 -18.72 -11.38 11.05
C THR A 73 -17.72 -10.28 10.69
N VAL A 74 -17.68 -9.85 9.43
CA VAL A 74 -16.84 -8.72 9.02
C VAL A 74 -17.42 -7.42 9.60
N PRO A 75 -16.64 -6.64 10.37
CA PRO A 75 -17.11 -5.37 10.88
C PRO A 75 -17.33 -4.39 9.73
N THR A 76 -18.57 -3.92 9.55
CA THR A 76 -18.93 -2.90 8.54
C THR A 76 -18.96 -1.49 9.12
N SER A 77 -18.89 -1.37 10.44
CA SER A 77 -18.84 -0.11 11.18
C SER A 77 -18.14 -0.32 12.51
N LEU A 78 -17.72 0.78 13.15
CA LEU A 78 -17.21 0.73 14.51
C LEU A 78 -18.35 0.39 15.49
N PRO A 79 -18.11 -0.44 16.51
CA PRO A 79 -19.15 -0.80 17.47
C PRO A 79 -19.68 0.44 18.23
N PRO A 80 -20.98 0.49 18.59
CA PRO A 80 -21.58 1.64 19.29
C PRO A 80 -20.87 2.00 20.60
N THR A 81 -20.28 1.02 21.30
CA THR A 81 -19.46 1.26 22.51
C THR A 81 -18.19 2.06 22.23
N ALA A 82 -17.61 1.98 21.03
CA ALA A 82 -16.53 2.85 20.58
C ALA A 82 -17.02 4.27 20.21
N GLN A 83 -18.33 4.48 20.10
CA GLN A 83 -18.95 5.79 19.90
C GLN A 83 -19.42 6.42 21.23
N GLN A 84 -19.83 5.62 22.22
CA GLN A 84 -20.34 6.08 23.52
C GLN A 84 -19.26 6.22 24.60
N GLY A 85 -18.22 5.39 24.57
CA GLY A 85 -17.13 5.50 25.52
C GLY A 85 -16.32 6.78 25.26
N ARG A 86 -15.97 7.51 26.31
CA ARG A 86 -14.80 8.41 26.35
C ARG A 86 -13.49 7.62 26.18
N ILE A 87 -13.46 6.66 25.26
CA ILE A 87 -12.22 6.25 24.62
C ILE A 87 -11.68 7.56 24.09
N ILE A 88 -10.56 8.03 24.65
CA ILE A 88 -9.77 9.07 23.99
C ILE A 88 -9.43 8.43 22.66
N ARG A 89 -10.22 8.78 21.64
CA ARG A 89 -9.90 8.46 20.28
C ARG A 89 -8.61 9.22 20.05
N VAL A 90 -7.49 8.52 20.13
CA VAL A 90 -6.26 8.94 19.45
C VAL A 90 -6.46 8.69 17.95
N GLN A 91 -7.67 9.00 17.44
CA GLN A 91 -7.89 9.13 16.03
C GLN A 91 -7.35 10.50 15.70
N ALA A 92 -6.22 10.48 15.01
CA ALA A 92 -5.66 11.66 14.39
C ALA A 92 -6.79 12.34 13.59
N GLN A 93 -7.03 13.62 13.86
CA GLN A 93 -8.11 14.34 13.18
C GLN A 93 -7.65 14.68 11.77
N LEU A 94 -8.35 14.15 10.78
CA LEU A 94 -8.20 14.62 9.41
C LEU A 94 -8.85 16.00 9.34
N GLY A 95 -8.04 17.03 9.08
CA GLY A 95 -8.58 18.35 8.74
C GLY A 95 -9.37 18.27 7.41
N PRO A 96 -10.32 19.19 7.16
CA PRO A 96 -11.06 19.22 5.91
C PRO A 96 -10.13 19.26 4.69
N ILE A 97 -10.39 18.38 3.73
CA ILE A 97 -9.75 18.35 2.42
C ILE A 97 -10.69 19.14 1.48
N HIS A 98 -10.56 20.46 1.47
CA HIS A 98 -11.35 21.34 0.58
C HIS A 98 -10.93 21.27 -0.91
N GLY A 99 -9.86 20.54 -1.20
CA GLY A 99 -9.23 20.48 -2.51
C GLY A 99 -7.97 19.62 -2.45
N ARG A 100 -7.51 19.15 -3.61
CA ARG A 100 -6.24 18.43 -3.70
C ARG A 100 -5.11 19.28 -3.09
N PRO A 101 -4.21 18.70 -2.27
CA PRO A 101 -3.02 19.40 -1.78
C PRO A 101 -2.16 19.96 -2.92
N ALA A 102 -1.40 21.01 -2.64
CA ALA A 102 -0.54 21.65 -3.63
C ALA A 102 0.45 20.65 -4.28
N LEU A 103 0.67 20.81 -5.58
CA LEU A 103 1.70 20.07 -6.30
C LEU A 103 3.08 20.51 -5.82
N ALA A 104 3.88 19.56 -5.34
CA ALA A 104 5.25 19.82 -4.94
C ALA A 104 6.21 19.62 -6.14
N GLY A 105 7.23 20.49 -6.23
CA GLY A 105 8.23 20.48 -7.30
C GLY A 105 9.31 19.43 -7.11
N PHE A 106 8.93 18.15 -7.06
CA PHE A 106 9.89 17.04 -6.94
C PHE A 106 10.63 16.79 -8.26
N SER A 107 11.84 16.21 -8.17
CA SER A 107 12.62 15.79 -9.34
C SER A 107 11.92 14.66 -10.06
N LYS A 108 11.73 14.76 -11.38
CA LYS A 108 11.06 13.72 -12.17
C LYS A 108 11.98 12.54 -12.43
N THR A 109 11.42 11.33 -12.48
CA THR A 109 12.13 10.12 -12.92
C THR A 109 11.52 9.58 -14.21
N SER A 110 12.39 9.02 -15.07
CA SER A 110 11.99 8.48 -16.36
C SER A 110 11.39 7.07 -16.25
N GLU A 111 10.62 6.70 -17.27
CA GLU A 111 10.19 5.32 -17.49
C GLU A 111 11.40 4.39 -17.64
N ARG A 112 11.31 3.18 -17.09
CA ARG A 112 12.36 2.15 -17.18
C ARG A 112 11.82 0.76 -16.85
N ALA A 113 12.48 -0.27 -17.34
CA ALA A 113 12.28 -1.63 -16.82
C ALA A 113 12.82 -1.71 -15.38
N ILE A 114 12.07 -2.36 -14.50
CA ILE A 114 12.50 -2.66 -13.12
C ILE A 114 13.08 -4.07 -13.09
N ASP A 115 12.34 -5.02 -13.68
CA ASP A 115 12.77 -6.39 -13.95
C ASP A 115 11.96 -6.97 -15.14
N SER A 116 12.01 -8.28 -15.35
CA SER A 116 11.30 -8.95 -16.46
C SER A 116 9.77 -8.91 -16.35
N GLY A 117 9.22 -8.71 -15.15
CA GLY A 117 7.79 -8.65 -14.88
C GLY A 117 7.28 -7.26 -14.52
N ARG A 118 8.16 -6.29 -14.27
CA ARG A 118 7.80 -4.96 -13.79
C ARG A 118 8.41 -3.83 -14.60
N ARG A 119 7.62 -2.80 -14.88
CA ARG A 119 8.04 -1.59 -15.59
C ARG A 119 7.54 -0.34 -14.89
N SER A 120 8.44 0.59 -14.60
CA SER A 120 8.09 1.95 -14.18
C SER A 120 7.64 2.76 -15.39
N LEU A 121 6.51 3.46 -15.26
CA LEU A 121 6.01 4.43 -16.23
C LEU A 121 6.50 5.87 -15.96
N GLY A 122 7.38 6.03 -14.97
CA GLY A 122 7.87 7.31 -14.49
C GLY A 122 7.35 7.66 -13.11
N GLY A 123 7.97 8.67 -12.51
CA GLY A 123 7.69 9.05 -11.13
C GLY A 123 8.35 10.35 -10.71
N VAL A 124 8.51 10.50 -9.40
CA VAL A 124 9.23 11.59 -8.76
C VAL A 124 10.20 11.04 -7.71
N ALA A 125 11.33 11.71 -7.51
CA ALA A 125 12.40 11.28 -6.61
C ALA A 125 12.72 12.30 -5.51
N ASN A 126 13.44 11.82 -4.50
CA ASN A 126 13.98 12.60 -3.38
C ASN A 126 12.89 13.35 -2.60
N MET A 127 11.79 12.66 -2.29
CA MET A 127 10.70 13.27 -1.55
C MET A 127 11.03 13.32 -0.05
N SER A 128 10.84 14.49 0.54
CA SER A 128 10.91 14.69 1.99
C SER A 128 9.54 15.12 2.47
N LEU A 129 8.89 14.28 3.27
CA LEU A 129 7.53 14.51 3.77
C LEU A 129 7.59 15.04 5.20
N ASN A 130 6.83 16.10 5.47
CA ASN A 130 6.76 16.79 6.76
C ASN A 130 5.31 17.02 7.19
N GLU A 131 5.05 17.93 8.13
CA GLU A 131 3.70 18.21 8.61
C GLU A 131 2.71 18.76 7.55
N LYS A 132 3.13 18.97 6.30
CA LYS A 132 2.27 19.44 5.21
C LYS A 132 1.77 18.29 4.34
N SER A 133 0.50 18.39 3.94
CA SER A 133 -0.05 17.59 2.85
C SER A 133 0.55 18.03 1.51
N VAL A 134 0.92 17.08 0.66
CA VAL A 134 1.55 17.35 -0.64
C VAL A 134 0.95 16.47 -1.73
N SER A 135 1.04 16.92 -2.98
CA SER A 135 0.71 16.11 -4.14
C SER A 135 1.91 15.96 -5.07
N ALA A 136 2.12 14.76 -5.58
CA ALA A 136 3.11 14.44 -6.60
C ALA A 136 2.41 14.18 -7.93
N GLN A 137 2.72 14.98 -8.96
CA GLN A 137 2.25 14.72 -10.31
C GLN A 137 3.24 13.81 -11.05
N LEU A 138 2.79 12.61 -11.39
CA LEU A 138 3.53 11.64 -12.18
C LEU A 138 3.23 11.93 -13.65
N GLN A 139 4.18 12.57 -14.33
CA GLN A 139 4.05 12.89 -15.74
C GLN A 139 4.36 11.67 -16.58
N LEU A 140 3.36 11.18 -17.30
CA LEU A 140 3.50 10.01 -18.17
C LEU A 140 3.75 10.48 -19.61
N SER A 141 4.68 9.80 -20.28
CA SER A 141 4.82 9.92 -21.73
C SER A 141 3.55 9.41 -22.44
N SER A 142 3.37 9.75 -23.72
CA SER A 142 2.24 9.24 -24.50
C SER A 142 2.25 7.71 -24.59
N SER A 143 3.44 7.10 -24.72
CA SER A 143 3.62 5.65 -24.73
C SER A 143 3.31 5.01 -23.37
N ALA A 144 3.75 5.62 -22.27
CA ALA A 144 3.45 5.17 -20.92
C ALA A 144 1.94 5.26 -20.62
N SER A 145 1.30 6.35 -21.04
CA SER A 145 -0.15 6.55 -20.91
C SER A 145 -0.93 5.49 -21.68
N ALA A 146 -0.51 5.16 -22.90
CA ALA A 146 -1.13 4.07 -23.68
C ALA A 146 -0.97 2.71 -22.98
N ALA A 147 0.23 2.39 -22.50
CA ALA A 147 0.49 1.14 -21.79
C ALA A 147 -0.33 1.00 -20.49
N LEU A 148 -0.51 2.10 -19.76
CA LEU A 148 -1.40 2.16 -18.60
C LEU A 148 -2.85 1.86 -19.00
N GLN A 149 -3.36 2.51 -20.04
CA GLN A 149 -4.73 2.29 -20.54
C GLN A 149 -4.97 0.87 -21.01
N ASP A 150 -4.01 0.27 -21.72
CA ASP A 150 -4.12 -1.11 -22.17
C ASP A 150 -4.20 -2.06 -20.99
N THR A 151 -3.30 -1.90 -20.01
CA THR A 151 -3.28 -2.71 -18.78
C THR A 151 -4.61 -2.60 -18.01
N LEU A 152 -5.14 -1.37 -17.81
CA LEU A 152 -6.41 -1.16 -17.11
C LEU A 152 -7.62 -1.74 -17.84
N LYS A 153 -7.57 -1.85 -19.17
CA LYS A 153 -8.62 -2.49 -19.99
C LYS A 153 -8.47 -4.00 -20.09
N GLY A 154 -7.47 -4.59 -19.44
CA GLY A 154 -7.12 -6.00 -19.59
C GLY A 154 -6.65 -6.34 -21.02
N ARG A 155 -6.20 -5.33 -21.79
CA ARG A 155 -5.61 -5.49 -23.10
C ARG A 155 -4.09 -5.63 -22.91
N SER A 156 -3.47 -6.58 -23.59
CA SER A 156 -2.01 -6.65 -23.59
C SER A 156 -1.46 -5.34 -24.17
N ALA A 157 -0.54 -4.70 -23.43
CA ALA A 157 0.21 -3.56 -23.94
C ALA A 157 1.11 -4.07 -25.08
N ALA A 158 0.56 -4.13 -26.29
CA ALA A 158 1.28 -4.52 -27.48
C ALA A 158 2.34 -3.44 -27.76
N ALA A 159 3.59 -3.81 -27.47
CA ALA A 159 4.84 -3.13 -27.81
C ALA A 159 4.72 -2.03 -28.88
N ALA A 160 4.61 -0.78 -28.43
CA ALA A 160 4.90 0.38 -29.26
C ALA A 160 6.42 0.62 -29.34
N LEU A 161 7.20 -0.41 -29.70
CA LEU A 161 8.60 -0.27 -30.12
C LEU A 161 8.96 -1.40 -31.10
N GLN A 162 9.41 -0.97 -32.29
CA GLN A 162 10.18 -1.67 -33.34
C GLN A 162 9.41 -2.37 -34.48
N GLN A 163 9.32 -1.65 -35.60
CA GLN A 163 9.48 -2.26 -36.92
C GLN A 163 10.92 -2.79 -37.03
N GLY A 164 11.07 -4.11 -37.17
CA GLY A 164 12.35 -4.75 -37.51
C GLY A 164 12.66 -6.02 -36.70
N SER A 165 12.41 -7.17 -37.32
CA SER A 165 13.02 -8.50 -37.09
C SER A 165 13.26 -9.01 -35.65
N ASN A 166 12.64 -10.16 -35.34
CA ASN A 166 12.73 -10.98 -34.11
C ASN A 166 12.03 -10.40 -32.87
N ALA A 167 10.70 -10.38 -32.89
CA ALA A 167 9.89 -9.99 -31.75
C ALA A 167 9.95 -11.06 -30.64
N ALA A 168 10.56 -10.71 -29.51
CA ALA A 168 10.33 -11.40 -28.24
C ALA A 168 8.82 -11.34 -27.90
N PRO A 169 8.26 -12.35 -27.20
CA PRO A 169 6.85 -12.31 -26.81
C PRO A 169 6.55 -11.03 -26.02
N ALA A 170 5.52 -10.30 -26.44
CA ALA A 170 5.12 -9.06 -25.78
C ALA A 170 4.74 -9.31 -24.32
N THR A 171 5.46 -8.68 -23.38
CA THR A 171 5.16 -8.77 -21.95
C THR A 171 3.76 -8.23 -21.69
N THR A 172 2.86 -9.10 -21.25
CA THR A 172 1.48 -8.73 -20.91
C THR A 172 1.41 -8.31 -19.44
N TYR A 173 1.37 -7.01 -19.19
CA TYR A 173 1.07 -6.47 -17.87
C TYR A 173 -0.41 -6.68 -17.53
N ARG A 174 -0.67 -6.94 -16.25
CA ARG A 174 -1.97 -7.34 -15.71
C ARG A 174 -2.45 -6.45 -14.56
N SER A 175 -1.54 -5.72 -13.93
CA SER A 175 -1.81 -4.87 -12.78
C SER A 175 -1.00 -3.58 -12.83
N VAL A 176 -1.48 -2.61 -12.06
CA VAL A 176 -0.89 -1.28 -11.89
C VAL A 176 -0.70 -1.03 -10.40
N ASP A 177 0.50 -0.60 -10.02
CA ASP A 177 0.89 -0.34 -8.64
C ASP A 177 1.43 1.09 -8.49
N VAL A 178 1.21 1.69 -7.32
CA VAL A 178 1.92 2.89 -6.87
C VAL A 178 3.00 2.43 -5.89
N VAL A 179 4.25 2.73 -6.21
CA VAL A 179 5.42 2.20 -5.49
C VAL A 179 6.20 3.34 -4.85
N LEU A 180 6.50 3.19 -3.57
CA LEU A 180 7.40 4.03 -2.81
C LEU A 180 8.66 3.22 -2.52
N ASP A 181 9.75 3.60 -3.17
CA ASP A 181 11.04 2.91 -3.10
C ASP A 181 12.03 3.69 -2.25
N SER A 182 12.92 2.94 -1.59
CA SER A 182 13.87 3.44 -0.61
C SER A 182 13.17 4.32 0.44
N VAL A 183 12.01 3.85 0.92
CA VAL A 183 11.20 4.57 1.90
C VAL A 183 11.74 4.38 3.30
N THR A 184 12.01 5.47 4.00
CA THR A 184 12.60 5.45 5.35
C THR A 184 11.93 6.46 6.26
N VAL A 185 11.95 6.18 7.56
CA VAL A 185 11.51 7.11 8.60
C VAL A 185 12.74 7.83 9.14
N THR A 186 12.68 9.16 9.25
CA THR A 186 13.76 9.95 9.87
C THR A 186 13.78 9.72 11.39
N GLU A 187 14.87 10.07 12.07
CA GLU A 187 14.92 10.00 13.53
C GLU A 187 13.78 10.77 14.21
N LEU A 188 13.42 11.93 13.64
CA LEU A 188 12.27 12.69 14.09
C LEU A 188 10.95 11.95 13.83
N GLY A 189 10.81 11.35 12.66
CA GLY A 189 9.62 10.58 12.26
C GLY A 189 9.39 9.34 13.10
N ARG A 190 10.43 8.73 13.70
CA ARG A 190 10.31 7.55 14.57
C ARG A 190 9.49 7.80 15.83
N LYS A 191 9.34 9.07 16.24
CA LYS A 191 8.47 9.46 17.37
C LYS A 191 6.99 9.14 17.14
N GLY A 192 6.59 8.91 15.89
CA GLY A 192 5.23 8.50 15.56
C GLY A 192 4.20 9.61 15.81
N GLY A 193 2.94 9.21 15.98
CA GLY A 193 1.83 10.14 16.18
C GLY A 193 1.37 10.83 14.90
N TYR A 194 1.67 10.27 13.73
CA TYR A 194 1.20 10.76 12.44
C TYR A 194 1.17 9.65 11.38
N PHE A 195 0.47 9.92 10.29
CA PHE A 195 0.56 9.18 9.04
C PHE A 195 0.08 10.07 7.90
N TYR A 196 0.13 9.57 6.67
CA TYR A 196 -0.47 10.18 5.50
C TYR A 196 -1.53 9.24 4.96
N ASN A 197 -2.70 9.78 4.63
CA ASN A 197 -3.60 9.13 3.71
C ASN A 197 -3.06 9.30 2.30
N VAL A 198 -2.97 8.21 1.56
CA VAL A 198 -2.53 8.18 0.15
C VAL A 198 -3.78 8.14 -0.72
N TYR A 199 -3.91 9.10 -1.63
CA TYR A 199 -5.02 9.18 -2.57
C TYR A 199 -4.52 9.26 -4.02
N LEU A 200 -5.32 8.76 -4.96
CA LEU A 200 -5.09 8.92 -6.40
C LEU A 200 -6.07 9.90 -7.02
N ASN A 201 -5.55 10.84 -7.80
CA ASN A 201 -6.30 11.77 -8.62
C ASN A 201 -7.40 12.54 -7.86
N LEU A 202 -7.11 13.01 -6.64
CA LEU A 202 -8.03 13.90 -5.94
C LEU A 202 -8.41 15.08 -6.84
N PRO A 203 -9.69 15.50 -6.86
CA PRO A 203 -10.12 16.67 -7.60
C PRO A 203 -9.35 17.91 -7.15
N GLU A 204 -8.95 18.76 -8.11
CA GLU A 204 -8.18 19.97 -7.80
C GLU A 204 -8.98 20.95 -6.94
N GLN A 205 -10.29 21.02 -7.16
CA GLN A 205 -11.23 21.89 -6.45
C GLN A 205 -12.55 21.15 -6.20
N GLY A 206 -13.35 21.67 -5.27
CA GLY A 206 -14.69 21.16 -4.94
C GLY A 206 -14.75 20.53 -3.55
N ASP A 207 -15.87 19.88 -3.24
CA ASP A 207 -16.04 19.14 -1.98
C ASP A 207 -15.27 17.81 -2.04
N VAL A 208 -13.94 17.91 -1.89
CA VAL A 208 -13.07 16.72 -1.89
C VAL A 208 -13.34 15.85 -0.68
N ASP A 209 -13.79 16.40 0.46
CA ASP A 209 -14.20 15.62 1.63
C ASP A 209 -15.30 14.61 1.27
N GLY A 210 -16.33 15.04 0.53
CA GLY A 210 -17.45 14.19 0.09
C GLY A 210 -17.07 13.08 -0.90
N VAL A 211 -15.93 13.17 -1.57
CA VAL A 211 -15.50 12.19 -2.59
C VAL A 211 -14.19 11.47 -2.26
N SER A 212 -13.43 11.93 -1.27
CA SER A 212 -12.08 11.47 -0.91
C SER A 212 -11.98 9.95 -0.80
N GLN A 213 -12.97 9.28 -0.21
CA GLN A 213 -13.01 7.83 -0.05
C GLN A 213 -12.98 7.07 -1.38
N LYS A 214 -13.53 7.65 -2.47
CA LYS A 214 -13.46 7.06 -3.82
C LYS A 214 -12.07 7.12 -4.43
N HIS A 215 -11.18 7.93 -3.86
CA HIS A 215 -9.81 8.16 -4.30
C HIS A 215 -8.78 7.55 -3.35
N PHE A 216 -9.22 6.95 -2.23
CA PHE A 216 -8.34 6.44 -1.18
C PHE A 216 -7.62 5.17 -1.64
N LEU A 217 -6.30 5.17 -1.51
CA LEU A 217 -5.43 4.08 -1.91
C LEU A 217 -4.84 3.34 -0.69
N GLY A 218 -4.59 4.04 0.41
CA GLY A 218 -4.04 3.42 1.62
C GLY A 218 -3.43 4.44 2.58
N THR A 219 -2.66 3.94 3.55
CA THR A 219 -1.93 4.74 4.53
C THR A 219 -0.42 4.60 4.39
N LEU A 220 0.29 5.68 4.68
CA LEU A 220 1.74 5.71 4.78
C LEU A 220 2.13 6.33 6.11
N GLY A 221 2.69 5.55 7.02
CA GLY A 221 3.16 6.04 8.30
C GLY A 221 4.44 5.33 8.76
N PRO A 222 4.93 5.72 9.95
CA PRO A 222 6.12 5.09 10.53
C PRO A 222 6.01 3.58 10.70
N PHE A 223 4.80 3.06 10.95
CA PHE A 223 4.57 1.63 11.13
C PHE A 223 4.75 0.85 9.82
N GLU A 224 4.06 1.26 8.75
CA GLU A 224 4.16 0.60 7.44
C GLU A 224 5.61 0.63 6.92
N ILE A 225 6.30 1.76 7.12
CA ILE A 225 7.70 1.90 6.71
C ILE A 225 8.61 1.02 7.58
N SER A 226 8.41 0.97 8.90
CA SER A 226 9.21 0.10 9.77
C SER A 226 9.04 -1.38 9.39
N ALA A 227 7.85 -1.80 9.01
CA ALA A 227 7.60 -3.14 8.50
C ALA A 227 8.38 -3.38 7.19
N ALA A 228 8.31 -2.45 6.23
CA ALA A 228 9.07 -2.54 4.97
C ALA A 228 10.59 -2.61 5.20
N MET A 229 11.11 -1.81 6.14
CA MET A 229 12.53 -1.83 6.54
C MET A 229 12.94 -3.18 7.15
N HIS A 230 12.13 -3.73 8.05
CA HIS A 230 12.40 -5.03 8.65
C HIS A 230 12.41 -6.17 7.62
N HIS A 231 11.51 -6.13 6.63
CA HIS A 231 11.49 -7.09 5.53
C HIS A 231 12.72 -6.96 4.63
N ALA A 232 13.14 -5.74 4.31
CA ALA A 232 14.35 -5.45 3.54
C ALA A 232 15.62 -5.99 4.22
N GLU A 233 15.76 -5.77 5.54
CA GLU A 233 16.86 -6.29 6.35
C GLU A 233 16.91 -7.82 6.31
N SER A 234 15.75 -8.47 6.50
CA SER A 234 15.63 -9.94 6.48
C SER A 234 16.02 -10.54 5.11
N ALA A 235 15.77 -9.82 4.03
CA ALA A 235 16.08 -10.24 2.65
C ALA A 235 17.52 -9.94 2.18
N HIS A 236 18.36 -9.32 3.03
CA HIS A 236 19.80 -9.07 2.78
C HIS A 236 20.19 -8.28 1.51
N SER A 237 19.26 -7.73 0.71
CA SER A 237 19.64 -7.03 -0.55
C SER A 237 18.53 -6.24 -1.31
N GLN A 238 17.59 -5.60 -0.61
CA GLN A 238 16.67 -4.64 -1.26
C GLN A 238 16.53 -3.40 -0.37
N ALA A 239 16.40 -2.22 -0.97
CA ALA A 239 15.94 -1.05 -0.23
C ALA A 239 14.49 -1.30 0.25
N PRO A 240 14.03 -0.67 1.34
CA PRO A 240 12.64 -0.77 1.78
C PRO A 240 11.71 -0.24 0.69
N VAL A 241 10.74 -1.07 0.30
CA VAL A 241 9.74 -0.75 -0.73
C VAL A 241 8.35 -0.94 -0.15
N LEU A 242 7.46 0.02 -0.40
CA LEU A 242 6.02 -0.08 -0.18
C LEU A 242 5.29 -0.06 -1.52
N VAL A 243 4.35 -0.99 -1.68
CA VAL A 243 3.56 -1.17 -2.91
C VAL A 243 2.09 -1.00 -2.56
N PHE A 244 1.40 -0.14 -3.29
CA PHE A 244 -0.03 0.08 -3.18
C PHE A 244 -0.73 -0.37 -4.48
N PRO A 245 -1.52 -1.45 -4.47
CA PRO A 245 -2.28 -1.89 -5.62
C PRO A 245 -3.26 -0.81 -6.09
N ALA A 246 -3.10 -0.35 -7.33
CA ALA A 246 -3.84 0.79 -7.88
C ALA A 246 -4.81 0.42 -9.01
N THR A 247 -4.77 -0.83 -9.51
CA THR A 247 -5.54 -1.30 -10.67
C THR A 247 -7.03 -0.98 -10.58
N GLU A 248 -7.71 -1.50 -9.56
CA GLU A 248 -9.17 -1.34 -9.40
C GLU A 248 -9.57 0.13 -9.16
N LEU A 249 -8.73 0.87 -8.45
CA LEU A 249 -8.96 2.28 -8.17
C LEU A 249 -8.86 3.11 -9.46
N LEU A 250 -7.81 2.91 -10.25
CA LEU A 250 -7.60 3.62 -11.52
C LEU A 250 -8.65 3.23 -12.58
N GLN A 251 -9.11 1.97 -12.59
CA GLN A 251 -10.24 1.53 -13.42
C GLN A 251 -11.53 2.28 -13.04
N ARG A 252 -11.88 2.34 -11.74
CA ARG A 252 -13.08 3.04 -11.26
C ARG A 252 -13.05 4.54 -11.50
N LEU A 253 -11.87 5.16 -11.33
CA LEU A 253 -11.68 6.58 -11.58
C LEU A 253 -11.67 6.93 -13.06
N GLY A 254 -11.57 5.94 -13.96
CA GLY A 254 -11.48 6.15 -15.39
C GLY A 254 -10.27 6.99 -15.75
N ALA A 255 -9.08 6.60 -15.27
CA ALA A 255 -7.84 7.36 -15.38
C ALA A 255 -7.71 8.00 -16.78
N GLY A 256 -7.83 9.33 -16.86
CA GLY A 256 -7.76 10.07 -18.11
C GLY A 256 -6.33 10.28 -18.60
N ALA A 257 -6.17 10.81 -19.81
CA ALA A 257 -4.88 11.10 -20.45
C ALA A 257 -4.05 12.22 -19.75
N SER A 258 -4.53 12.78 -18.63
CA SER A 258 -3.97 13.94 -17.94
C SER A 258 -2.88 13.62 -16.90
N GLY A 259 -2.42 12.37 -16.83
CA GLY A 259 -1.41 11.90 -15.89
C GLY A 259 -1.99 11.41 -14.56
N VAL A 260 -1.13 10.85 -13.70
CA VAL A 260 -1.52 10.34 -12.38
C VAL A 260 -1.00 11.28 -11.31
N VAL A 261 -1.87 11.67 -10.36
CA VAL A 261 -1.49 12.51 -9.23
C VAL A 261 -1.67 11.73 -7.94
N VAL A 262 -0.60 11.57 -7.18
CA VAL A 262 -0.62 10.93 -5.86
C VAL A 262 -0.65 12.02 -4.81
N SER A 263 -1.69 12.05 -3.98
CA SER A 263 -1.83 13.01 -2.88
C SER A 263 -1.53 12.32 -1.56
N LEU A 264 -0.59 12.89 -0.80
CA LEU A 264 -0.19 12.45 0.53
C LEU A 264 -0.76 13.46 1.52
N VAL A 265 -1.92 13.14 2.10
CA VAL A 265 -2.64 14.03 3.02
C VAL A 265 -2.24 13.71 4.44
N ARG A 266 -1.56 14.64 5.08
CA ARG A 266 -1.05 14.51 6.45
C ARG A 266 -2.19 14.37 7.45
N VAL A 267 -2.04 13.45 8.40
CA VAL A 267 -2.92 13.29 9.55
C VAL A 267 -2.05 13.28 10.82
N ASP A 268 -2.31 14.25 11.70
CA ASP A 268 -1.53 14.45 12.93
C ASP A 268 -2.33 13.96 14.15
N GLY A 269 -1.67 13.19 15.01
CA GLY A 269 -2.06 13.01 16.40
C GLY A 269 -1.48 14.11 17.29
N GLN A 270 -1.77 14.05 18.59
CA GLN A 270 -1.37 15.10 19.54
C GLN A 270 0.15 15.29 19.66
N SER A 271 0.93 14.25 19.41
CA SER A 271 2.40 14.25 19.53
C SER A 271 3.13 14.23 18.19
N ALA A 272 2.46 14.63 17.10
CA ALA A 272 3.04 14.58 15.77
C ALA A 272 4.30 15.47 15.65
N PRO A 273 5.40 14.97 15.07
CA PRO A 273 6.62 15.77 14.89
C PRO A 273 6.42 16.89 13.85
N LYS A 274 7.18 17.97 14.01
CA LYS A 274 7.28 19.09 13.06
C LYS A 274 8.66 19.10 12.41
N GLY A 275 8.70 19.06 11.08
CA GLY A 275 9.91 18.82 10.30
C GLY A 275 9.85 17.55 9.46
N SER A 276 10.94 17.27 8.73
CA SER A 276 11.02 16.09 7.85
C SER A 276 10.91 14.79 8.66
N ALA A 277 9.92 13.99 8.31
CA ALA A 277 9.51 12.82 9.07
C ALA A 277 9.67 11.51 8.25
N ILE A 278 9.46 11.57 6.93
CA ILE A 278 9.63 10.43 6.01
C ILE A 278 10.48 10.89 4.83
N SER A 279 11.41 10.04 4.41
CA SER A 279 12.15 10.18 3.15
C SER A 279 11.74 9.08 2.19
N VAL A 280 11.49 9.43 0.93
CA VAL A 280 11.17 8.48 -0.15
C VAL A 280 12.17 8.72 -1.27
N GLY A 281 12.92 7.69 -1.65
CA GLY A 281 13.86 7.76 -2.76
C GLY A 281 13.14 7.99 -4.08
N GLU A 282 12.07 7.24 -4.33
CA GLU A 282 11.21 7.42 -5.51
C GLU A 282 9.74 7.02 -5.22
N LEU A 283 8.81 7.86 -5.66
CA LEU A 283 7.39 7.53 -5.82
C LEU A 283 7.08 7.41 -7.30
N ARG A 284 6.60 6.24 -7.73
CA ARG A 284 6.35 5.94 -9.14
C ARG A 284 5.10 5.11 -9.34
N ILE A 285 4.65 5.06 -10.59
CA ILE A 285 3.63 4.12 -11.03
C ILE A 285 4.29 2.99 -11.83
N GLU A 286 4.00 1.75 -11.46
CA GLU A 286 4.54 0.55 -12.08
C GLU A 286 3.42 -0.27 -12.74
N LEU A 287 3.77 -0.94 -13.83
CA LEU A 287 3.01 -2.04 -14.41
C LEU A 287 3.64 -3.36 -13.97
N SER A 288 2.81 -4.36 -13.64
CA SER A 288 3.25 -5.69 -13.22
C SER A 288 2.53 -6.79 -14.03
N THR A 289 3.25 -7.87 -14.33
CA THR A 289 2.67 -9.08 -14.95
C THR A 289 1.89 -9.93 -13.96
N SER A 290 2.01 -9.65 -12.67
CA SER A 290 1.22 -10.32 -11.63
C SER A 290 -0.25 -9.93 -11.74
N ALA A 291 -1.14 -10.84 -11.36
CA ALA A 291 -2.56 -10.51 -11.25
C ALA A 291 -2.76 -9.37 -10.22
N PRO A 292 -3.75 -8.49 -10.44
CA PRO A 292 -4.10 -7.42 -9.50
C PRO A 292 -4.62 -7.98 -8.16
#